data_AF-A0A2A4L3V7-F1
#
_entry.id   AF-A0A2A4L3V7-F1
#
_cell.length_a   1.000
_cell.length_b   1.000
_cell.length_c   1.000
_cell.angle_alpha   90.00
_cell.angle_beta   90.00
_cell.angle_gamma   90.00
#
_symmetry.space_group_name_H-M   'P 1'
#
loop_
_entity.id
_entity.type
_entity.pdbx_description
1 polymer ?
#
loop_
_entity_poly.entity_id
_entity_poly.type
_entity_poly.pdbx_seq_one_letter_code
_entity_poly.pdbx_strand_id
1 'polypeptide(L)'
;VKESVETVGVVESGNLTARITANPRNPQLIELKNVLNRLLDVLQTRVGSDMNAIHKIFEEYKSLDFRNKLDNASGNVEVTTNALGDEIVKMLKQSSDFANHLASESSKLQSAVQNLTSSSNSQAASLEETAAALEEITS
;
A
#
# COMPACT_ATOMS: atom_id res chain seq x y z
N VAL A 1 -1.17 43.59 -7.44
CA VAL A 1 -1.88 43.42 -6.14
C VAL A 1 -3.14 42.60 -6.32
N LYS A 2 -4.15 43.04 -7.10
CA LYS A 2 -5.38 42.25 -7.35
C LYS A 2 -5.09 40.81 -7.80
N GLU A 3 -4.32 40.63 -8.88
CA GLU A 3 -3.95 39.28 -9.37
C GLU A 3 -3.16 38.47 -8.34
N SER A 4 -2.34 39.13 -7.50
CA SER A 4 -1.61 38.45 -6.43
C SER A 4 -2.56 37.85 -5.39
N VAL A 5 -3.62 38.58 -5.03
CA VAL A 5 -4.68 38.10 -4.13
C VAL A 5 -5.45 36.95 -4.77
N GLU A 6 -5.80 37.09 -6.06
CA GLU A 6 -6.51 36.03 -6.80
C GLU A 6 -5.66 34.76 -6.92
N THR A 7 -4.36 34.89 -7.20
CA THR A 7 -3.41 33.77 -7.26
C THR A 7 -3.32 33.04 -5.93
N VAL A 8 -3.27 33.78 -4.81
CA VAL A 8 -3.28 33.20 -3.46
C VAL A 8 -4.59 32.43 -3.23
N GLY A 9 -5.74 32.97 -3.63
CA GLY A 9 -7.02 32.25 -3.51
C GLY A 9 -7.06 30.93 -4.30
N VAL A 10 -6.44 30.89 -5.50
CA VAL A 10 -6.30 29.64 -6.27
C VAL A 10 -5.39 28.64 -5.54
N VAL A 11 -4.30 29.11 -4.96
CA VAL A 11 -3.38 28.28 -4.15
C VAL A 11 -4.07 27.75 -2.90
N GLU A 12 -4.86 28.57 -2.21
CA GLU A 12 -5.67 28.18 -1.04
C GLU A 12 -6.73 27.13 -1.41
N SER A 13 -7.26 27.18 -2.64
CA SER A 13 -8.15 26.13 -3.16
C SER A 13 -7.43 24.82 -3.53
N GLY A 14 -6.11 24.77 -3.37
CA GLY A 14 -5.29 23.58 -3.52
C GLY A 14 -4.48 23.48 -4.81
N ASN A 15 -4.61 24.43 -5.74
CA ASN A 15 -3.86 24.42 -7.00
C ASN A 15 -2.54 25.19 -6.85
N LEU A 16 -1.44 24.46 -6.70
CA LEU A 16 -0.09 25.01 -6.54
C LEU A 16 0.60 25.39 -7.86
N THR A 17 -0.06 25.19 -9.01
CA THR A 17 0.47 25.58 -10.33
C THR A 17 0.26 27.05 -10.67
N ALA A 18 -0.58 27.75 -9.90
CA ALA A 18 -0.91 29.15 -10.15
C ALA A 18 0.31 30.07 -10.00
N ARG A 19 0.43 31.08 -10.87
CA ARG A 19 1.52 32.06 -10.84
C ARG A 19 1.00 33.45 -11.13
N ILE A 20 1.63 34.45 -10.53
CA ILE A 20 1.35 35.87 -10.76
C ILE A 20 2.04 36.28 -12.07
N THR A 21 1.28 36.69 -13.07
CA THR A 21 1.80 37.01 -14.42
C THR A 21 1.86 38.51 -14.71
N ALA A 22 1.07 39.34 -14.01
CA ALA A 22 1.05 40.78 -14.20
C ALA A 22 2.42 41.38 -13.89
N ASN A 23 2.80 42.35 -14.72
CA ASN A 23 4.06 43.08 -14.58
C ASN A 23 3.76 44.51 -14.10
N PRO A 24 3.85 44.80 -12.79
CA PRO A 24 3.67 46.14 -12.28
C PRO A 24 4.85 47.04 -12.69
N ARG A 25 4.62 48.36 -12.73
CA ARG A 25 5.68 49.34 -13.00
C ARG A 25 6.55 49.65 -11.78
N ASN A 26 6.01 49.43 -10.57
CA ASN A 26 6.72 49.69 -9.33
C ASN A 26 7.77 48.57 -9.08
N PRO A 27 9.06 48.89 -8.91
CA PRO A 27 10.12 47.90 -8.74
C PRO A 27 9.92 46.97 -7.53
N GLN A 28 9.42 47.49 -6.41
CA GLN A 28 9.17 46.69 -5.20
C GLN A 28 8.04 45.68 -5.43
N LEU A 29 7.01 46.03 -6.22
CA LEU A 29 5.95 45.10 -6.60
C LEU A 29 6.44 44.03 -7.58
N ILE A 30 7.41 44.34 -8.45
CA ILE A 30 8.07 43.34 -9.31
C ILE A 30 8.85 42.35 -8.44
N GLU A 31 9.62 42.84 -7.47
CA GLU A 31 10.36 42.01 -6.54
C GLU A 31 9.42 41.09 -5.74
N LEU A 32 8.34 41.63 -5.19
CA LEU A 32 7.33 40.85 -4.48
C LEU A 32 6.72 39.76 -5.36
N LYS A 33 6.34 40.07 -6.60
CA LYS A 33 5.86 39.08 -7.58
C LYS A 33 6.87 37.93 -7.75
N ASN A 34 8.15 38.27 -7.92
CA ASN A 34 9.20 37.29 -8.15
C ASN A 34 9.45 36.41 -6.92
N VAL A 35 9.44 36.99 -5.72
CA VAL A 35 9.55 36.24 -4.46
C VAL A 35 8.37 35.28 -4.29
N LEU A 36 7.15 35.74 -4.52
CA LEU A 36 5.94 34.91 -4.41
C LEU A 36 5.95 33.77 -5.42
N ASN A 37 6.25 34.05 -6.69
CA ASN A 37 6.33 32.98 -7.70
C ASN A 37 7.42 31.95 -7.36
N ARG A 38 8.59 32.38 -6.86
CA ARG A 38 9.62 31.44 -6.39
C ARG A 38 9.15 30.59 -5.22
N LEU A 39 8.40 31.17 -4.28
CA LEU A 39 7.79 30.40 -3.19
C LEU A 39 6.84 29.33 -3.75
N LEU A 40 6.00 29.69 -4.71
CA LEU A 40 5.07 28.76 -5.34
C LEU A 40 5.80 27.66 -6.14
N ASP A 41 6.91 27.99 -6.82
CA ASP A 41 7.76 27.00 -7.49
C ASP A 41 8.36 25.98 -6.50
N VAL A 42 8.82 26.46 -5.35
CA VAL A 42 9.33 25.60 -4.28
C VAL A 42 8.21 24.72 -3.72
N LEU A 43 7.03 25.27 -3.44
CA LEU A 43 5.90 24.49 -2.94
C LEU A 43 5.44 23.43 -3.94
N GLN A 44 5.32 23.79 -5.22
CA GLN A 44 4.94 22.83 -6.26
C GLN A 44 5.96 21.69 -6.40
N THR A 45 7.25 22.01 -6.37
CA THR A 45 8.32 21.00 -6.47
C THR A 45 8.38 20.10 -5.24
N ARG A 46 8.21 20.67 -4.03
CA ARG A 46 8.34 19.91 -2.78
C ARG A 46 7.09 19.11 -2.46
N VAL A 47 5.91 19.65 -2.76
CA VAL A 47 4.64 19.05 -2.40
C VAL A 47 4.01 18.39 -3.61
N GLY A 48 3.59 19.18 -4.59
CA GLY A 48 2.86 18.69 -5.74
C GLY A 48 2.08 19.79 -6.45
N SER A 49 1.30 19.41 -7.43
CA SER A 49 0.51 20.34 -8.25
C SER A 49 -0.90 20.57 -7.69
N ASP A 50 -1.54 19.53 -7.14
CA ASP A 50 -2.92 19.57 -6.65
C ASP A 50 -3.03 18.95 -5.24
N MET A 51 -3.23 19.82 -4.26
CA MET A 51 -3.39 19.44 -2.86
C MET A 51 -4.65 18.61 -2.60
N ASN A 52 -5.69 18.79 -3.41
CA ASN A 52 -6.94 18.04 -3.25
C ASN A 52 -6.77 16.60 -3.69
N ALA A 53 -6.04 16.37 -4.79
CA ALA A 53 -5.68 15.04 -5.25
C ALA A 53 -4.83 14.31 -4.19
N ILE A 54 -3.82 14.99 -3.64
CA ILE A 54 -2.98 14.45 -2.55
C ILE A 54 -3.85 14.07 -1.34
N HIS A 55 -4.72 14.97 -0.89
CA HIS A 55 -5.60 14.71 0.25
C HIS A 55 -6.51 13.50 0.01
N LYS A 56 -7.12 13.40 -1.18
CA LYS A 56 -7.96 12.27 -1.55
C LYS A 56 -7.22 10.93 -1.45
N ILE A 57 -6.01 10.85 -2.01
CA ILE A 57 -5.19 9.63 -1.92
C ILE A 57 -4.81 9.30 -0.48
N PHE A 58 -4.53 10.31 0.35
CA PHE A 58 -4.30 10.06 1.78
C PHE A 58 -5.52 9.51 2.51
N GLU A 59 -6.74 9.97 2.22
CA GLU A 59 -7.95 9.38 2.80
C GLU A 59 -8.19 7.94 2.33
N GLU A 60 -7.93 7.65 1.06
CA GLU A 60 -7.99 6.27 0.54
C GLU A 60 -6.98 5.36 1.27
N TYR A 61 -5.73 5.81 1.42
CA TYR A 61 -4.69 5.04 2.10
C TYR A 61 -4.99 4.86 3.60
N LYS A 62 -5.57 5.88 4.26
CA LYS A 62 -6.06 5.76 5.65
C LYS A 62 -7.15 4.70 5.79
N SER A 63 -7.97 4.52 4.76
CA SER A 63 -9.00 3.46 4.69
C SER A 63 -8.46 2.09 4.25
N LEU A 64 -7.12 1.96 4.13
CA LEU A 64 -6.42 0.77 3.64
C LEU A 64 -6.71 0.43 2.16
N ASP A 65 -7.20 1.40 1.39
CA ASP A 65 -7.38 1.27 -0.05
C ASP A 65 -6.16 1.83 -0.79
N PHE A 66 -5.26 0.94 -1.23
CA PHE A 66 -4.02 1.30 -1.94
C PHE A 66 -4.12 1.09 -3.46
N ARG A 67 -5.34 0.99 -4.01
CA ARG A 67 -5.52 0.67 -5.44
C ARG A 67 -5.21 1.86 -6.35
N ASN A 68 -5.44 3.09 -5.88
CA ASN A 68 -5.22 4.30 -6.66
C ASN A 68 -3.88 4.95 -6.33
N LYS A 69 -3.48 5.87 -7.21
CA LYS A 69 -2.25 6.64 -7.14
C LYS A 69 -2.50 8.05 -7.67
N LEU A 70 -1.56 8.94 -7.37
CA LEU A 70 -1.51 10.27 -7.95
C LEU A 70 -1.00 10.19 -9.38
N ASP A 71 -1.83 10.58 -10.34
CA ASP A 71 -1.41 10.69 -11.75
C ASP A 71 -0.48 11.89 -11.94
N ASN A 72 0.48 11.76 -12.84
CA ASN A 72 1.46 12.82 -13.17
C ASN A 72 2.19 13.40 -11.95
N ALA A 73 2.41 12.57 -10.92
CA ALA A 73 3.15 12.95 -9.72
C ALA A 73 4.51 13.55 -10.07
N SER A 74 4.71 14.81 -9.69
CA SER A 74 5.91 15.58 -10.01
C SER A 74 6.53 16.23 -8.78
N GLY A 75 5.71 16.52 -7.76
CA GLY A 75 6.19 16.98 -6.47
C GLY A 75 6.74 15.83 -5.62
N ASN A 76 7.70 16.13 -4.75
CA ASN A 76 8.33 15.10 -3.92
C ASN A 76 7.34 14.34 -3.04
N VAL A 77 6.32 15.02 -2.47
CA VAL A 77 5.27 14.36 -1.67
C VAL A 77 4.42 13.46 -2.56
N GLU A 78 3.99 13.91 -3.74
CA GLU A 78 3.22 13.07 -4.68
C GLU A 78 3.98 11.78 -5.06
N VAL A 79 5.24 11.93 -5.47
CA VAL A 79 6.11 10.82 -5.90
C VAL A 79 6.35 9.85 -4.73
N THR A 80 6.66 10.38 -3.55
CA THR A 80 6.90 9.57 -2.35
C THR A 80 5.63 8.82 -1.94
N THR A 81 4.47 9.45 -2.05
CA THR A 81 3.17 8.83 -1.74
C THR A 81 2.91 7.63 -2.64
N ASN A 82 3.12 7.77 -3.95
CA ASN A 82 2.97 6.66 -4.89
C ASN A 82 3.95 5.52 -4.59
N ALA A 83 5.21 5.84 -4.30
CA ALA A 83 6.22 4.84 -3.96
C ALA A 83 5.87 4.07 -2.68
N LEU A 84 5.36 4.76 -1.65
CA LEU A 84 4.89 4.13 -0.41
C LEU A 84 3.66 3.24 -0.67
N GLY A 85 2.71 3.71 -1.47
CA GLY A 85 1.55 2.91 -1.88
C GLY A 85 1.96 1.62 -2.59
N ASP A 86 2.92 1.71 -3.51
CA ASP A 86 3.47 0.54 -4.20
C ASP A 86 4.13 -0.47 -3.26
N GLU A 87 4.94 0.00 -2.32
CA GLU A 87 5.61 -0.89 -1.38
C GLU A 87 4.60 -1.54 -0.42
N ILE A 88 3.55 -0.81 0.00
CA ILE A 88 2.47 -1.38 0.81
C ILE A 88 1.73 -2.48 0.04
N VAL A 89 1.33 -2.23 -1.22
CA VAL A 89 0.68 -3.24 -2.07
C VAL A 89 1.55 -4.48 -2.22
N LYS A 90 2.86 -4.29 -2.43
CA LYS A 90 3.82 -5.39 -2.53
C LYS A 90 3.91 -6.20 -1.24
N MET A 91 4.01 -5.54 -0.07
CA MET A 91 4.01 -6.23 1.23
C MET A 91 2.71 -7.00 1.47
N LEU A 92 1.55 -6.44 1.11
CA LEU A 92 0.26 -7.12 1.24
C LEU A 92 0.17 -8.36 0.35
N LYS A 93 0.65 -8.28 -0.89
CA LYS A 93 0.74 -9.45 -1.79
C LYS A 93 1.63 -10.54 -1.22
N GLN A 94 2.83 -10.18 -0.75
CA GLN A 94 3.74 -11.12 -0.12
C GLN A 94 3.13 -11.79 1.13
N SER A 95 2.43 -11.02 1.96
CA SER A 95 1.73 -11.55 3.13
C SER A 95 0.62 -12.54 2.73
N SER A 96 -0.16 -12.22 1.69
CA SER A 96 -1.16 -13.11 1.12
C SER A 96 -0.54 -14.40 0.58
N ASP A 97 0.57 -14.31 -0.17
CA ASP A 97 1.27 -15.47 -0.72
C ASP A 97 1.81 -16.38 0.40
N PHE A 98 2.36 -15.78 1.47
CA PHE A 98 2.79 -16.53 2.65
C PHE A 98 1.63 -17.25 3.33
N ALA A 99 0.49 -16.57 3.52
CA ALA A 99 -0.69 -17.18 4.13
C ALA A 99 -1.23 -18.36 3.30
N ASN A 100 -1.26 -18.21 1.97
CA ASN A 100 -1.67 -19.29 1.06
C ASN A 100 -0.70 -20.48 1.11
N HIS A 101 0.61 -20.21 1.15
CA HIS A 101 1.61 -21.26 1.27
C HIS A 101 1.48 -22.01 2.60
N LEU A 102 1.32 -21.27 3.70
CA LEU A 102 1.11 -21.86 5.03
C LEU A 102 -0.16 -22.72 5.08
N ALA A 103 -1.26 -22.25 4.49
CA ALA A 103 -2.51 -23.02 4.42
C ALA A 103 -2.32 -24.34 3.65
N SER A 104 -1.60 -24.30 2.53
CA SER A 104 -1.26 -25.48 1.72
C SER A 104 -0.42 -26.49 2.51
N GLU A 105 0.66 -26.04 3.15
CA GLU A 105 1.52 -26.93 3.95
C GLU A 105 0.79 -27.49 5.17
N SER A 106 -0.08 -26.71 5.80
CA SER A 106 -0.92 -27.18 6.91
C SER A 106 -1.90 -28.27 6.46
N SER A 107 -2.51 -28.14 5.28
CA SER A 107 -3.39 -29.16 4.71
C SER A 107 -2.65 -30.46 4.35
N LYS A 108 -1.43 -30.34 3.81
CA LYS A 108 -0.57 -31.52 3.55
C LYS A 108 -0.20 -32.23 4.85
N LEU A 109 0.20 -31.49 5.88
CA LEU A 109 0.53 -32.05 7.19
C LEU A 109 -0.69 -32.75 7.81
N GLN A 110 -1.87 -32.12 7.76
CA GLN A 110 -3.11 -32.74 8.24
C GLN A 110 -3.37 -34.08 7.54
N SER A 111 -3.22 -34.12 6.22
CA SER A 111 -3.40 -35.35 5.43
C SER A 111 -2.37 -36.42 5.80
N ALA A 112 -1.11 -36.03 6.02
CA ALA A 112 -0.06 -36.94 6.44
C ALA A 112 -0.33 -37.54 7.83
N VAL A 113 -0.79 -36.71 8.78
CA VAL A 113 -1.17 -37.17 10.13
C VAL A 113 -2.37 -38.11 10.07
N GLN A 114 -3.40 -37.79 9.29
CA GLN A 114 -4.57 -38.68 9.10
C GLN A 114 -4.16 -40.05 8.53
N ASN A 115 -3.32 -40.05 7.49
CA ASN A 115 -2.80 -41.28 6.90
C ASN A 115 -1.96 -42.09 7.89
N LEU A 116 -1.11 -41.43 8.68
CA LEU A 116 -0.32 -42.06 9.73
C LEU A 116 -1.22 -42.71 10.79
N THR A 117 -2.20 -41.98 11.31
CA THR A 117 -3.17 -42.49 12.28
C THR A 117 -3.95 -43.69 11.74
N SER A 118 -4.42 -43.62 10.49
CA SER A 118 -5.11 -44.75 9.86
C SER A 118 -4.19 -45.97 9.73
N SER A 119 -2.94 -45.77 9.33
CA SER A 119 -1.96 -46.85 9.16
C SER A 119 -1.60 -47.50 10.50
N SER A 120 -1.43 -46.70 11.55
CA SER A 120 -1.19 -47.18 12.92
C SER A 120 -2.37 -47.99 13.46
N ASN A 121 -3.61 -47.54 13.22
CA ASN A 121 -4.81 -48.29 13.63
C ASN A 121 -4.91 -49.64 12.89
N SER A 122 -4.67 -49.65 11.56
CA SER A 122 -4.65 -50.89 10.79
C SER A 122 -3.55 -51.85 11.28
N GLN A 123 -2.37 -51.33 11.60
CA GLN A 123 -1.27 -52.15 12.11
C GLN A 123 -1.57 -52.72 13.51
N ALA A 124 -2.22 -51.96 14.40
CA ALA A 124 -2.66 -52.45 15.69
C ALA A 124 -3.67 -53.60 15.53
N ALA A 125 -4.66 -53.46 14.64
CA ALA A 125 -5.63 -54.51 14.34
C ALA A 125 -4.96 -55.77 13.77
N SER A 126 -4.00 -55.64 12.86
CA SER A 126 -3.24 -56.80 12.34
C SER A 126 -2.40 -57.50 13.41
N LEU A 127 -1.89 -56.76 14.40
CA LEU A 127 -1.17 -57.35 15.54
C LEU A 127 -2.13 -58.11 16.48
N GLU A 128 -3.32 -57.59 16.72
CA GLU A 128 -4.38 -58.29 17.47
C GLU A 128 -4.79 -59.59 16.79
N GLU A 129 -5.00 -59.56 15.47
CA GLU A 129 -5.34 -60.74 14.68
C GLU A 129 -4.22 -61.79 14.72
N THR A 130 -2.96 -61.35 14.60
CA THR A 130 -1.80 -62.25 14.70
C THR A 130 -1.70 -62.89 16.09
N ALA A 131 -1.96 -62.11 17.16
CA ALA A 131 -1.95 -62.62 18.52
C ALA A 131 -3.06 -63.65 18.77
N ALA A 132 -4.28 -63.37 18.30
CA ALA A 132 -5.41 -64.29 18.40
C ALA A 132 -5.16 -65.60 17.64
N ALA A 133 -4.60 -65.53 16.43
CA ALA A 133 -4.23 -66.71 15.65
C ALA A 133 -3.14 -67.54 16.35
N LEU A 134 -2.18 -66.89 17.01
CA LEU A 134 -1.18 -67.59 17.83
C LEU A 134 -1.82 -68.30 19.03
N GLU A 135 -2.74 -67.64 19.72
CA GLU A 135 -3.45 -68.20 20.88
C GLU A 135 -4.23 -69.46 20.51
N GLU A 136 -4.90 -69.45 19.35
CA GLU A 136 -5.62 -70.62 18.79
C GLU A 136 -4.69 -71.78 18.45
N ILE A 137 -3.47 -71.52 17.99
CA ILE A 137 -2.47 -72.57 17.72
C ILE A 137 -1.93 -73.19 19.02
N THR A 138 -1.86 -72.40 20.09
CA THR A 138 -1.25 -72.82 21.37
C THR A 138 -2.23 -73.40 22.39
N SER A 139 -3.55 -73.24 22.17
CA SER A 139 -4.64 -73.73 23.05
C SER A 139 -5.07 -75.15 22.71
#